data_AF-A0A528G8G8-F1
#
_entry.id   AF-A0A528G8G8-F1
#
_cell.length_a   1.000
_cell.length_b   1.000
_cell.length_c   1.000
_cell.angle_alpha   90.00
_cell.angle_beta   90.00
_cell.angle_gamma   90.00
#
_symmetry.space_group_name_H-M   'P 1'
#
loop_
_entity.id
_entity.type
_entity.pdbx_description
1 polymer ?
#
loop_
_entity_poly.entity_id
_entity_poly.type
_entity_poly.pdbx_seq_one_letter_code
_entity_poly.pdbx_strand_id
1 'polypeptide(L)' 'MTAPFRLRDDGVEMFVRLTPKTAMDRLEGIEISADGPSYLKARVRALPENGAANQALER' A
#
# COMPACT_ATOMS: atom_id res chain seq x y z
N MET A 1 -10.67 4.41 -15.02
CA MET A 1 -9.54 3.98 -14.16
C MET A 1 -9.37 5.04 -13.09
N THR A 2 -9.63 4.72 -11.82
CA THR A 2 -9.42 5.66 -10.71
C THR A 2 -7.97 5.62 -10.26
N ALA A 3 -7.41 6.75 -9.85
CA ALA A 3 -6.08 6.81 -9.26
C ALA A 3 -6.03 6.02 -7.93
N PRO A 4 -4.86 5.50 -7.50
CA PRO A 4 -4.71 4.78 -6.23
C PRO A 4 -4.64 5.75 -5.04
N PHE A 5 -5.26 6.92 -5.17
CA PHE A 5 -5.27 7.95 -4.17
C PHE A 5 -6.46 8.90 -4.35
N ARG A 6 -6.76 9.66 -3.30
CA ARG A 6 -7.71 10.77 -3.31
C ARG A 6 -7.01 12.02 -2.75
N LEU A 7 -7.15 13.14 -3.46
CA LEU A 7 -6.70 14.44 -2.96
C LEU A 7 -7.60 14.89 -1.80
N ARG A 8 -6.97 15.48 -0.78
CA ARG A 8 -7.59 16.12 0.38
C ARG A 8 -7.05 17.56 0.47
N ASP A 9 -7.74 18.42 1.21
CA ASP A 9 -7.38 19.85 1.31
C ASP A 9 -5.97 20.07 1.89
N ASP A 10 -5.49 19.12 2.70
CA ASP A 10 -4.22 19.14 3.40
C ASP A 10 -3.27 18.00 2.99
N GLY A 11 -3.62 17.20 1.97
CA GLY A 11 -2.77 16.09 1.58
C GLY A 11 -3.39 15.08 0.61
N VAL A 12 -2.94 13.84 0.73
CA VAL A 12 -3.32 12.74 -0.17
C VAL A 12 -3.63 11.50 0.66
N GLU A 13 -4.82 10.95 0.47
CA GLU A 13 -5.19 9.64 0.99
C GLU A 13 -4.78 8.57 -0.04
N MET A 14 -3.87 7.68 0.33
CA MET A 14 -3.33 6.63 -0.55
C MET A 14 -4.03 5.28 -0.29
N PHE A 15 -4.42 4.58 -1.36
CA PHE A 15 -4.90 3.20 -1.28
C PHE A 15 -3.73 2.25 -1.52
N VAL A 16 -3.32 1.53 -0.48
CA VAL A 16 -2.17 0.62 -0.54
C VAL A 16 -2.60 -0.79 -0.18
N ARG A 17 -2.21 -1.77 -1.00
CA ARG A 17 -2.29 -3.20 -0.67
C ARG A 17 -0.91 -3.68 -0.26
N LEU A 18 -0.73 -3.84 1.05
CA LEU A 18 0.53 -4.23 1.66
C LEU A 18 0.63 -5.75 1.80
N THR A 19 1.76 -6.32 1.38
CA THR A 19 2.09 -7.75 1.57
C THR A 19 3.25 -7.88 2.57
N PRO A 20 3.00 -8.35 3.80
CA PRO A 20 4.05 -8.56 4.81
C PRO A 20 4.78 -9.89 4.61
N LYS A 21 5.81 -10.13 5.44
CA LYS A 21 6.62 -11.37 5.47
C LYS A 21 7.20 -11.74 4.09
N THR A 22 7.78 -10.76 3.42
CA THR A 22 8.40 -10.95 2.11
C THR A 22 9.93 -10.97 2.21
N ALA A 23 10.63 -11.34 1.13
CA ALA A 23 12.09 -11.36 1.12
C ALA A 23 12.71 -9.94 1.13
N MET A 24 11.97 -8.93 0.69
CA MET A 24 12.45 -7.55 0.58
C MET A 24 11.32 -6.53 0.55
N ASP A 25 11.64 -5.30 0.96
CA ASP A 25 10.75 -4.15 0.89
C ASP A 25 10.72 -3.62 -0.55
N ARG A 26 9.53 -3.45 -1.14
CA ARG A 26 9.40 -3.05 -2.55
C ARG A 26 8.02 -2.47 -2.87
N LEU A 27 7.99 -1.41 -3.67
CA LEU A 27 6.80 -0.98 -4.40
C LEU A 27 6.72 -1.72 -5.73
N GLU A 28 5.59 -2.36 -6.03
CA GLU A 28 5.45 -3.22 -7.21
C GLU A 28 4.67 -2.58 -8.36
N GLY A 29 4.00 -1.45 -8.11
CA GLY A 29 3.18 -0.74 -9.09
C GLY A 29 1.70 -0.70 -8.72
N ILE A 30 0.89 -0.18 -9.64
CA ILE A 30 -0.54 0.03 -9.43
C ILE A 30 -1.31 -1.15 -10.01
N GLU A 31 -2.25 -1.68 -9.24
CA GLU A 31 -3.17 -2.73 -9.70
C GLU A 31 -4.61 -2.24 -9.59
N ILE A 32 -5.45 -2.64 -10.55
CA ILE A 32 -6.87 -2.31 -10.60
C ILE A 32 -7.63 -3.47 -9.97
N SER A 33 -8.41 -3.19 -8.94
CA SER A 33 -9.32 -4.21 -8.38
C SER A 33 -10.43 -4.53 -9.39
N ALA A 34 -10.86 -5.80 -9.44
CA ALA A 34 -11.94 -6.23 -10.32
C ALA A 34 -13.25 -5.44 -10.08
N ASP A 35 -13.46 -5.00 -8.84
CA ASP A 35 -14.74 -4.44 -8.39
C ASP A 35 -14.67 -2.94 -8.07
N GLY A 36 -13.59 -2.23 -8.42
CA GLY A 36 -13.53 -0.79 -8.19
C GLY A 36 -12.14 -0.16 -8.19
N PRO A 37 -11.68 0.42 -7.05
CA PRO A 37 -10.55 1.33 -7.03
C PRO A 37 -9.21 0.63 -7.33
N SER A 38 -8.27 1.41 -7.87
CA SER A 38 -6.88 0.96 -7.98
C SER A 38 -6.16 1.17 -6.65
N TYR A 39 -5.08 0.42 -6.46
CA TYR A 39 -4.24 0.50 -5.27
C TYR A 39 -2.76 0.35 -5.65
N LEU A 40 -1.89 0.96 -4.85
CA LEU A 40 -0.45 0.72 -4.93
C LEU A 40 -0.14 -0.60 -4.23
N LYS A 41 0.57 -1.49 -4.91
CA LYS A 41 1.12 -2.71 -4.31
C LYS A 41 2.44 -2.41 -3.63
N ALA A 42 2.53 -2.84 -2.38
CA ALA A 42 3.76 -2.76 -1.61
C ALA A 42 4.03 -4.09 -0.91
N ARG A 43 5.31 -4.37 -0.70
CA ARG A 43 5.82 -5.48 0.08
C ARG A 43 6.69 -4.97 1.21
N VAL A 44 6.61 -5.63 2.35
CA VAL A 44 7.51 -5.42 3.49
C VAL A 44 8.01 -6.75 4.05
N ARG A 45 9.23 -6.74 4.57
CA ARG A 45 9.84 -7.87 5.31
C ARG A 45 9.21 -8.04 6.68
N ALA A 46 8.69 -6.95 7.25
CA ALA A 46 8.04 -6.95 8.55
C ALA A 46 6.94 -8.00 8.66
N LEU A 47 6.81 -8.58 9.86
CA LEU A 47 5.76 -9.54 10.18
C LEU A 47 4.40 -8.85 10.31
N PRO A 48 3.28 -9.56 10.04
CA PRO A 48 1.92 -9.04 10.20
C PRO A 48 1.48 -9.00 11.68
N GLU A 49 2.34 -8.49 12.56
CA GLU A 49 2.11 -8.48 14.01
C GLU A 49 2.22 -7.05 14.54
N ASN A 50 1.32 -6.68 15.45
CA ASN A 50 1.35 -5.39 16.16
C ASN A 50 1.50 -4.15 15.25
N GLY A 51 0.97 -4.21 14.02
CA GLY A 51 1.08 -3.12 13.05
C GLY A 51 2.48 -2.92 12.44
N ALA A 52 3.43 -3.84 12.67
CA ALA A 52 4.80 -3.71 12.18
C ALA A 52 4.90 -3.57 10.65
N ALA A 53 3.98 -4.19 9.91
CA ALA A 53 3.88 -4.01 8.46
C ALA A 53 3.58 -2.54 8.08
N ASN A 54 2.60 -1.92 8.74
CA ASN A 54 2.24 -0.52 8.47
C ASN A 54 3.37 0.43 8.87
N GLN A 55 3.99 0.19 10.04
CA GLN A 55 5.15 0.96 10.47
C GLN A 55 6.31 0.85 9.49
N ALA A 56 6.54 -0.33 8.90
CA ALA A 56 7.58 -0.51 7.89
C ALA A 56 7.27 0.21 6.57
N LEU A 57 5.99 0.44 6.26
CA LEU A 57 5.58 1.22 5.09
C LEU A 57 5.78 2.73 5.29
N GLU A 58 5.67 3.22 6.52
CA GLU A 58 5.79 4.65 6.89
C GLU A 58 7.25 5.13 7.04
N ARG A 59 8.23 4.26 6.85
CA ARG A 59 9.66 4.53 7.07
C ARG A 59 10.44 4.59 5.78
#